data_AF-A0A5C7DUN7-F1
#
_entry.id   AF-A0A5C7DUN7-F1
#
_cell.length_a   1.000
_cell.length_b   1.000
_cell.length_c   1.000
_cell.angle_alpha   90.00
_cell.angle_beta   90.00
_cell.angle_gamma   90.00
#
_symmetry.space_group_name_H-M   'P 1'
#
loop_
_entity.id
_entity.type
_entity.pdbx_description
1 polymer ?
#
loop_
_entity_poly.entity_id
_entity_poly.type
_entity_poly.pdbx_seq_one_letter_code
_entity_poly.pdbx_strand_id
1 'polypeptide(L)'
;MSKKQKIIRKGIEAADGLSLGISMVVAVLIGIGIGYFLKNLTNITWLFWIGVFIGVSAAILNVYKAYKAQVKSYDEFKEENRYKDLKNDFKN
;
A
#
# COMPACT_ATOMS: atom_id res chain seq x y z
N MET A 1 -11.31 22.95 11.84
CA MET A 1 -10.28 22.61 10.83
C MET A 1 -10.36 23.63 9.69
N SER A 2 -9.25 24.26 9.30
CA SER A 2 -9.21 25.32 8.27
C SER A 2 -9.36 24.74 6.85
N LYS A 3 -9.98 25.50 5.93
CA LYS A 3 -10.21 25.09 4.52
C LYS A 3 -8.91 24.62 3.83
N LYS A 4 -7.77 25.25 4.14
CA LYS A 4 -6.44 24.84 3.63
C LYS A 4 -6.03 23.44 4.10
N GLN A 5 -6.26 23.12 5.37
CA GLN A 5 -5.92 21.80 5.93
C GLN A 5 -6.71 20.67 5.25
N LYS A 6 -7.99 20.93 4.90
CA LYS A 6 -8.86 19.93 4.26
C LYS A 6 -8.43 19.59 2.83
N ILE A 7 -7.91 20.58 2.10
CA ILE A 7 -7.36 20.40 0.74
C ILE A 7 -6.05 19.61 0.80
N ILE A 8 -5.14 19.98 1.71
CA ILE A 8 -3.85 19.27 1.90
C ILE A 8 -4.10 17.80 2.25
N ARG A 9 -5.02 17.52 3.20
CA ARG A 9 -5.31 16.14 3.61
C ARG A 9 -5.85 15.28 2.47
N LYS A 10 -6.75 15.81 1.64
CA LYS A 10 -7.25 15.12 0.44
C LYS A 10 -6.13 14.84 -0.57
N GLY A 11 -5.19 15.77 -0.74
CA GLY A 11 -4.03 15.58 -1.61
C GLY A 11 -3.12 14.45 -1.13
N ILE A 12 -2.88 14.37 0.19
CA ILE A 12 -2.07 13.30 0.79
C ILE A 12 -2.77 11.94 0.64
N GLU A 13 -4.05 11.85 0.98
CA GLU A 13 -4.83 10.60 0.84
C GLU A 13 -4.83 10.09 -0.62
N ALA A 14 -4.92 11.00 -1.60
CA ALA A 14 -4.84 10.63 -3.02
C ALA A 14 -3.43 10.19 -3.45
N ALA A 15 -2.39 10.86 -2.95
CA ALA A 15 -0.99 10.51 -3.23
C ALA A 15 -0.63 9.15 -2.63
N ASP A 16 -1.12 8.82 -1.44
CA ASP A 16 -0.90 7.52 -0.79
C ASP A 16 -1.49 6.36 -1.61
N GLY A 17 -2.72 6.53 -2.12
CA GLY A 17 -3.36 5.55 -2.99
C GLY A 17 -2.64 5.37 -4.34
N LEU A 18 -2.19 6.48 -4.95
CA LEU A 18 -1.41 6.44 -6.19
C LEU A 18 -0.04 5.77 -5.98
N SER A 19 0.64 6.10 -4.88
CA SER A 19 1.93 5.52 -4.50
C SER A 19 1.82 4.01 -4.33
N LEU A 20 0.73 3.52 -3.72
CA LEU A 20 0.45 2.09 -3.60
C LEU A 20 0.23 1.41 -4.96
N GLY A 21 -0.49 2.06 -5.88
CA GLY A 21 -0.65 1.55 -7.24
C GLY A 21 0.69 1.45 -7.99
N ILE A 22 1.54 2.46 -7.87
CA ILE A 22 2.87 2.48 -8.49
C ILE A 22 3.75 1.36 -7.92
N SER A 23 3.73 1.13 -6.60
CA SER A 23 4.53 0.07 -5.98
C SER A 23 4.18 -1.33 -6.51
N MET A 24 2.90 -1.60 -6.78
CA MET A 24 2.44 -2.85 -7.39
C MET A 24 3.01 -3.02 -8.80
N VAL A 25 2.93 -1.98 -9.63
CA VAL A 25 3.45 -2.01 -11.00
C VAL A 25 4.96 -2.25 -11.00
N VAL A 26 5.70 -1.54 -10.15
CA VAL A 26 7.16 -1.71 -10.01
C VAL A 26 7.52 -3.14 -9.59
N ALA A 27 6.81 -3.71 -8.62
CA ALA A 27 7.06 -5.09 -8.17
C ALA A 27 6.86 -6.11 -9.30
N VAL A 28 5.80 -5.95 -10.10
CA VAL A 28 5.52 -6.82 -11.25
C VAL A 28 6.57 -6.66 -12.34
N LEU A 29 6.98 -5.42 -12.65
CA LEU A 29 8.03 -5.15 -13.64
C LEU A 29 9.38 -5.74 -13.24
N ILE A 30 9.73 -5.67 -11.94
CA ILE A 30 10.94 -6.33 -11.42
C ILE A 30 10.84 -7.84 -11.60
N GLY A 31 9.70 -8.45 -11.25
CA GLY A 31 9.47 -9.89 -11.46
C GLY A 31 9.60 -10.30 -12.93
N ILE A 32 9.01 -9.53 -13.84
CA ILE A 32 9.15 -9.72 -15.29
C ILE A 32 10.61 -9.59 -15.73
N GLY A 33 11.31 -8.56 -15.27
CA GLY A 33 12.73 -8.32 -15.60
C GLY A 33 13.62 -9.47 -15.17
N ILE A 34 13.44 -9.96 -13.94
CA ILE A 34 14.17 -11.13 -13.41
C ILE A 34 13.81 -12.39 -14.20
N GLY A 35 12.52 -12.64 -14.47
CA GLY A 35 12.06 -13.79 -15.24
C GLY A 35 12.63 -13.78 -16.66
N TYR A 36 12.66 -12.62 -17.32
CA TYR A 36 13.23 -12.46 -18.65
C TYR A 36 14.74 -12.68 -18.65
N PHE A 37 15.45 -12.13 -17.65
CA PHE A 37 16.89 -12.35 -17.48
C PHE A 37 17.22 -13.83 -17.29
N LEU A 38 16.50 -14.54 -16.43
CA LEU A 38 16.67 -15.99 -16.21
C LEU A 38 16.37 -16.81 -17.46
N LYS A 39 15.30 -16.48 -18.19
CA LYS A 39 15.00 -17.09 -19.49
C LYS A 39 16.17 -16.93 -20.46
N ASN A 40 16.74 -15.72 -20.55
CA ASN A 40 17.81 -15.43 -21.50
C ASN A 40 19.11 -16.16 -21.16
N LEU A 41 19.44 -16.32 -19.88
CA LEU A 41 20.63 -17.06 -19.45
C LEU A 41 20.51 -18.57 -19.64
N THR A 42 19.33 -19.14 -19.42
CA THR A 42 19.13 -20.59 -19.40
C THR A 42 18.55 -21.15 -20.70
N ASN A 43 17.99 -20.31 -21.57
CA ASN A 43 17.11 -20.70 -22.68
C ASN A 43 15.86 -21.51 -22.26
N ILE A 44 15.55 -21.56 -20.96
CA ILE A 44 14.41 -22.30 -20.43
C ILE A 44 13.21 -21.34 -20.30
N THR A 45 12.23 -21.50 -21.19
CA THR A 45 11.08 -20.57 -21.29
C THR A 45 10.20 -20.57 -20.05
N TRP A 46 10.06 -21.69 -19.33
CA TRP A 46 9.18 -21.73 -18.15
C TRP A 46 9.73 -20.95 -16.94
N LEU A 47 11.03 -20.67 -16.87
CA LEU A 47 11.63 -19.85 -15.80
C LEU A 47 11.13 -18.39 -15.81
N PHE A 48 10.69 -17.90 -16.97
CA PHE A 48 10.07 -16.59 -17.08
C PHE A 48 8.87 -16.45 -16.14
N TRP A 49 8.01 -17.49 -16.10
CA TRP A 49 6.79 -17.48 -15.30
C TRP A 49 7.05 -17.52 -13.80
N ILE A 50 8.20 -18.06 -13.36
CA ILE A 50 8.60 -17.97 -11.95
C ILE A 50 8.81 -16.52 -11.55
N GLY A 51 9.53 -15.75 -12.37
CA GLY A 51 9.77 -14.31 -12.11
C GLY A 51 8.46 -13.52 -12.06
N VAL A 52 7.56 -13.77 -13.03
CA VAL A 52 6.22 -13.16 -13.06
C VAL A 52 5.42 -13.52 -11.80
N PHE A 53 5.39 -14.81 -11.43
CA PHE A 53 4.68 -15.29 -10.24
C PHE A 53 5.19 -14.62 -8.95
N ILE A 54 6.52 -14.51 -8.79
CA ILE A 54 7.13 -13.82 -7.65
C ILE A 54 6.76 -12.34 -7.65
N GLY A 55 6.83 -11.65 -8.80
CA GLY A 55 6.47 -10.24 -8.92
C GLY A 55 5.01 -9.95 -8.54
N VAL A 56 4.08 -10.76 -9.05
CA VAL A 56 2.64 -10.66 -8.71
C VAL A 56 2.41 -10.96 -7.24
N SER A 57 3.02 -12.02 -6.70
CA SER A 57 2.91 -12.38 -5.29
C SER A 57 3.44 -11.27 -4.38
N ALA A 58 4.56 -10.64 -4.76
CA ALA A 58 5.12 -9.50 -4.03
C ALA A 58 4.21 -8.27 -4.06
N ALA A 59 3.58 -7.97 -5.20
CA ALA A 59 2.61 -6.88 -5.31
C ALA A 59 1.40 -7.11 -4.39
N ILE A 60 0.82 -8.32 -4.40
CA ILE A 60 -0.30 -8.67 -3.53
C ILE A 60 0.09 -8.54 -2.05
N LEU A 61 1.25 -9.08 -1.67
CA LEU A 61 1.74 -9.02 -0.29
C LEU A 61 2.00 -7.58 0.17
N ASN A 62 2.51 -6.73 -0.73
CA ASN A 62 2.72 -5.30 -0.46
C ASN A 62 1.39 -4.58 -0.20
N VAL A 63 0.39 -4.79 -1.06
CA VAL A 63 -0.95 -4.21 -0.91
C VAL A 63 -1.61 -4.67 0.38
N TYR A 64 -1.53 -5.97 0.69
CA TYR A 64 -2.12 -6.51 1.92
C TYR A 64 -1.52 -5.86 3.18
N LYS A 65 -0.19 -5.69 3.23
CA LYS A 65 0.47 -4.99 4.34
C LYS A 65 0.02 -3.54 4.44
N ALA A 66 0.00 -2.81 3.32
CA ALA A 66 -0.41 -1.42 3.29
C ALA A 66 -1.88 -1.24 3.70
N TYR A 67 -2.77 -2.13 3.24
CA TYR A 67 -4.17 -2.15 3.64
C TYR A 67 -4.32 -2.40 5.14
N LYS A 68 -3.66 -3.44 5.69
CA LYS A 68 -3.73 -3.75 7.12
C LYS A 68 -3.22 -2.60 7.99
N ALA A 69 -2.15 -1.93 7.57
CA ALA A 69 -1.62 -0.75 8.25
C ALA A 69 -2.61 0.43 8.22
N GLN A 70 -3.23 0.69 7.06
CA GLN A 70 -4.25 1.73 6.92
C GLN A 70 -5.45 1.46 7.82
N VAL A 71 -6.01 0.24 7.81
CA VAL A 71 -7.16 -0.14 8.65
C VAL A 71 -6.82 0.04 10.14
N LYS A 72 -5.64 -0.44 10.58
CA LYS A 72 -5.20 -0.26 11.97
C LYS A 72 -5.12 1.22 12.37
N SER A 73 -4.57 2.07 11.50
CA SER A 73 -4.52 3.52 11.75
C SER A 73 -5.93 4.11 11.89
N TYR A 74 -6.87 3.71 11.03
CA TYR A 74 -8.26 4.18 11.10
C TYR A 74 -8.94 3.77 12.41
N ASP A 75 -8.68 2.57 12.92
CA ASP A 75 -9.28 2.11 14.18
C ASP A 75 -8.65 2.82 15.39
N GLU A 76 -7.33 3.02 15.41
CA GLU A 76 -6.64 3.83 16.43
C GLU A 76 -7.16 5.28 16.45
N PHE A 77 -7.36 5.90 15.28
CA PHE A 77 -7.96 7.23 15.17
C PHE A 77 -9.39 7.27 15.73
N LYS A 78 -10.22 6.23 15.51
CA LYS A 78 -11.58 6.18 16.07
C LYS A 78 -11.57 6.06 17.59
N GLU A 79 -10.70 5.21 18.14
CA GLU A 79 -10.58 5.04 19.58
C GLU A 79 -10.11 6.34 20.26
N GLU A 80 -9.06 6.99 19.73
CA GLU A 80 -8.54 8.24 20.28
C GLU A 80 -9.62 9.34 20.32
N ASN A 81 -10.40 9.48 19.24
CA ASN A 81 -11.50 10.46 19.21
C ASN A 81 -12.60 10.11 20.22
N ARG A 82 -13.00 8.83 20.33
CA ARG A 82 -13.99 8.39 21.34
C ARG A 82 -13.55 8.72 22.77
N TYR A 83 -12.28 8.47 23.12
CA TYR A 83 -11.77 8.79 24.46
C TYR A 83 -11.70 10.30 24.73
N LYS A 84 -11.39 11.10 23.70
CA LYS A 84 -11.43 12.57 23.82
C LYS A 84 -12.84 13.08 24.07
N ASP A 85 -13.84 12.56 23.35
CA ASP A 85 -15.23 12.95 23.51
C ASP A 85 -15.75 12.60 24.91
N LEU A 86 -15.52 11.36 25.37
CA LEU A 86 -15.88 10.94 26.73
C LEU A 86 -15.24 11.83 27.80
N LYS A 87 -13.95 12.14 27.67
CA LYS A 87 -13.23 13.00 28.64
C LYS A 87 -13.80 14.42 28.70
N ASN A 88 -14.30 14.95 27.58
CA ASN A 88 -14.93 16.26 27.54
C ASN A 88 -16.32 16.24 28.20
N ASP A 89 -17.08 15.16 28.06
CA ASP A 89 -18.39 14.98 28.71
C ASP A 89 -18.26 14.90 30.24
N PHE A 90 -17.22 14.25 30.77
CA PHE A 90 -16.98 14.20 32.23
C PHE A 90 -16.46 15.52 32.84
N LYS A 91 -16.08 16.48 32.01
CA LYS A 91 -15.48 17.76 32.46
C LYS A 91 -16.47 18.94 32.40
N ASN A 92 -17.66 18.72 31.85
CA ASN A 92 -18.80 19.64 31.83
C ASN A 92 -19.83 19.22 32.89
#